data_AF-T1BNQ8-F1
#
_entry.id   AF-T1BNQ8-F1
#
_cell.length_a   1.000
_cell.length_b   1.000
_cell.length_c   1.000
_cell.angle_alpha   90.00
_cell.angle_beta   90.00
_cell.angle_gamma   90.00
#
_symmetry.space_group_name_H-M   'P 1'
#
loop_
_entity.id
_entity.type
_entity.pdbx_description
1 polymer ?
#
loop_
_entity_poly.entity_id
_entity_poly.type
_entity_poly.pdbx_seq_one_letter_code
_entity_poly.pdbx_strand_id
1 'polypeptide(L)'
;SHPGVPVGPDNLAEARRWVEEGGARVAGPLVGYATPPSRGVPGEILEKILGREGVTRESFRVFSAPEVASAGAFRPVLVPAPSISLEEAAAGVRFGFSLPKGAYATVLLREFLKVPDPAFPSN
;
A
#
# COMPACT_ATOMS: atom_id res chain seq x y z
N SER A 1 16.43 -2.24 1.97
CA SER A 1 15.29 -1.31 1.76
C SER A 1 15.62 -0.03 2.50
N HIS A 2 15.48 1.14 1.87
CA HIS A 2 15.62 2.39 2.61
C HIS A 2 14.52 2.42 3.68
N PRO A 3 14.84 2.65 4.97
CA PRO A 3 13.82 2.88 5.98
C PRO A 3 13.04 4.12 5.53
N GLY A 4 11.71 4.00 5.42
CA GLY A 4 10.88 5.15 5.06
C GLY A 4 11.15 6.32 6.01
N VAL A 5 11.07 7.54 5.51
CA VAL A 5 11.29 8.75 6.34
C VAL A 5 10.04 8.96 7.21
N PRO A 6 10.14 8.90 8.55
CA PRO A 6 9.01 9.23 9.42
C PRO A 6 8.64 10.70 9.25
N VAL A 7 7.34 10.99 9.10
CA VAL A 7 6.83 12.35 8.91
C VAL A 7 6.14 12.83 10.19
N GLY A 8 6.53 14.01 10.66
CA GLY A 8 5.94 14.72 11.79
C GLY A 8 5.83 16.22 11.48
N PRO A 9 5.39 17.04 12.45
CA PRO A 9 5.21 18.48 12.23
C PRO A 9 6.45 19.18 11.68
N ASP A 10 7.64 18.77 12.14
CA ASP A 10 8.91 19.43 11.85
C ASP A 10 9.42 19.24 10.41
N ASN A 11 8.96 18.18 9.72
CA ASN A 11 9.36 17.87 8.34
C ASN A 11 8.19 17.74 7.37
N LEU A 12 6.96 18.08 7.80
CA LEU A 12 5.75 17.90 6.99
C LEU A 12 5.80 18.71 5.68
N ALA A 13 6.27 19.96 5.75
CA ALA A 13 6.35 20.84 4.57
C ALA A 13 7.31 20.28 3.51
N GLU A 14 8.49 19.81 3.95
CA GLU A 14 9.49 19.21 3.07
C GLU A 14 9.00 17.87 2.50
N ALA A 15 8.41 17.01 3.33
CA ALA A 15 7.86 15.74 2.89
C ALA A 15 6.74 15.92 1.85
N ARG A 16 5.85 16.92 2.04
CA ARG A 16 4.81 17.27 1.05
C ARG A 16 5.44 17.67 -0.27
N ARG A 17 6.43 18.57 -0.23
CA ARG A 17 7.14 19.02 -1.43
C ARG A 17 7.78 17.84 -2.18
N TRP A 18 8.44 16.91 -1.48
CA TRP A 18 8.99 15.71 -2.14
C TRP A 18 7.93 14.83 -2.79
N VAL A 19 6.74 14.72 -2.19
CA VAL A 19 5.64 13.94 -2.78
C VAL A 19 5.08 14.64 -4.02
N GLU A 20 4.90 15.96 -3.97
CA GLU A 20 4.42 16.79 -5.09
C GLU A 20 5.41 16.79 -6.27
N GLU A 21 6.71 16.86 -5.99
CA GLU A 21 7.79 16.77 -6.99
C GLU A 21 8.03 15.32 -7.48
N GLY A 22 7.35 14.32 -6.90
CA GLY A 22 7.49 12.92 -7.26
C GLY A 22 8.75 12.22 -6.72
N GLY A 23 9.55 12.91 -5.88
CA GLY A 23 10.74 12.38 -5.20
C GLY A 23 10.44 11.46 -4.01
N ALA A 24 9.21 11.49 -3.48
CA ALA A 24 8.76 10.61 -2.41
C ALA A 24 7.35 10.06 -2.66
N ARG A 25 6.97 9.00 -1.93
CA ARG A 25 5.60 8.47 -1.91
C ARG A 25 5.17 8.18 -0.48
N VAL A 26 3.88 8.41 -0.22
CA VAL A 26 3.25 7.97 1.03
C VAL A 26 3.29 6.44 1.07
N ALA A 27 3.78 5.90 2.17
CA ALA A 27 3.93 4.47 2.37
C ALA A 27 3.21 4.00 3.64
N GLY A 28 2.64 2.80 3.56
CA GLY A 28 2.01 2.09 4.67
C GLY A 28 2.85 0.87 5.06
N PRO A 29 2.69 0.37 6.30
CA PRO A 29 3.42 -0.79 6.75
C PRO A 29 2.83 -2.08 6.16
N LEU A 30 3.71 -2.93 5.63
CA LEU A 30 3.50 -4.36 5.65
C LEU A 30 3.93 -4.83 7.04
N VAL A 31 2.95 -5.17 7.87
CA VAL A 31 3.20 -5.48 9.29
C VAL A 31 4.09 -6.71 9.42
N GLY A 32 5.03 -6.62 10.35
CA GLY A 32 5.89 -7.70 10.78
C GLY A 32 6.44 -7.44 12.17
N TYR A 33 7.31 -8.33 12.65
CA TYR A 33 7.77 -8.32 14.03
C TYR A 33 8.65 -7.13 14.41
N ALA A 34 9.19 -6.42 13.43
CA ALA A 34 10.00 -5.22 13.63
C ALA A 34 9.30 -3.95 13.13
N THR A 35 8.02 -4.02 12.75
CA THR A 35 7.24 -2.84 12.36
C THR A 35 7.10 -1.91 13.57
N PRO A 36 7.60 -0.66 13.49
CA PRO A 36 7.51 0.26 14.61
C PRO A 36 6.06 0.68 14.88
N PRO A 37 5.73 1.08 16.12
CA PRO A 37 4.50 1.82 16.38
C PRO A 37 4.49 3.09 15.53
N SER A 38 3.45 3.25 14.71
CA SER A 38 3.25 4.50 13.98
C SER A 38 2.58 5.54 14.89
N ARG A 39 2.90 6.81 14.71
CA ARG A 39 2.34 7.92 15.49
C ARG A 39 1.19 8.59 14.75
N GLY A 40 0.32 9.25 15.49
CA GLY A 40 -0.84 9.97 14.95
C GLY A 40 -1.88 9.05 14.31
N VAL A 41 -2.77 9.65 13.52
CA VAL A 41 -3.93 8.99 12.92
C VAL A 41 -3.60 7.69 12.17
N PRO A 42 -2.55 7.60 11.32
CA PRO A 42 -2.23 6.33 10.65
C PRO A 42 -1.85 5.21 11.62
N GLY A 43 -1.19 5.55 12.74
CA GLY A 43 -0.86 4.59 13.79
C GLY A 43 -2.08 4.12 14.56
N GLU A 44 -2.96 5.05 14.94
CA GLU A 44 -4.23 4.71 15.61
C GLU A 44 -5.09 3.77 14.75
N ILE A 45 -5.16 4.02 13.44
CA ILE A 45 -5.85 3.13 12.48
C ILE A 45 -5.20 1.74 12.48
N LEU A 46 -3.87 1.67 12.41
CA LEU A 46 -3.14 0.40 12.40
C LEU A 46 -3.40 -0.41 13.67
N GLU A 47 -3.24 0.20 14.85
CA GLU A 47 -3.45 -0.51 16.13
C GLU A 47 -4.91 -0.96 16.29
N LYS A 48 -5.87 -0.16 15.82
CA LYS A 48 -7.30 -0.57 15.80
C LYS A 48 -7.54 -1.79 14.91
N ILE A 49 -6.90 -1.84 13.73
CA ILE A 49 -7.00 -3.00 12.83
C ILE A 49 -6.36 -4.22 13.50
N LEU A 50 -5.13 -4.11 14.01
CA LEU A 50 -4.44 -5.21 14.69
C LEU A 50 -5.25 -5.76 15.87
N GLY A 51 -5.82 -4.88 16.69
CA GLY A 51 -6.70 -5.26 17.79
C GLY A 51 -7.97 -5.98 17.33
N ARG A 52 -8.61 -5.52 16.25
CA ARG A 52 -9.79 -6.17 15.67
C ARG A 52 -9.48 -7.56 15.12
N GLU A 53 -8.34 -7.72 14.46
CA GLU A 53 -7.92 -9.00 13.87
C GLU A 53 -7.29 -9.94 14.92
N GLY A 54 -7.04 -9.47 16.16
CA GLY A 54 -6.40 -10.26 17.22
C GLY A 54 -4.92 -10.58 16.93
N VAL A 55 -4.26 -9.77 16.10
CA VAL A 55 -2.88 -10.00 15.64
C VAL A 55 -1.92 -9.07 16.38
N THR A 56 -0.78 -9.60 16.82
CA THR A 56 0.32 -8.80 17.37
C THR A 56 1.52 -8.80 16.42
N ARG A 57 2.50 -7.95 16.66
CA ARG A 57 3.75 -7.95 15.88
C ARG A 57 4.50 -9.27 16.06
N GLU A 58 4.44 -9.85 17.26
CA GLU A 58 5.00 -11.16 17.60
C GLU A 58 4.36 -12.29 16.79
N SER A 59 3.10 -12.16 16.34
CA SER A 59 2.46 -13.14 15.45
C SER A 59 3.23 -13.34 14.13
N PHE A 60 4.10 -12.39 13.76
CA PHE A 60 4.96 -12.48 12.58
C PHE A 60 6.36 -13.05 12.87
N ARG A 61 6.68 -13.41 14.13
CA ARG A 61 7.84 -14.24 14.48
C ARG A 61 7.42 -15.69 14.56
N VAL A 62 7.84 -16.49 13.59
CA VAL A 62 7.59 -17.93 13.58
C VAL A 62 8.84 -18.66 14.08
N PHE A 63 8.92 -18.91 15.38
CA PHE A 63 10.12 -19.52 15.99
C PHE A 63 10.43 -20.93 15.47
N SER A 64 9.40 -21.69 15.10
CA SER A 64 9.54 -23.03 14.53
C SER A 64 10.00 -23.02 13.06
N ALA A 65 9.84 -21.91 12.35
CA ALA A 65 10.22 -21.73 10.95
C ALA A 65 10.70 -20.28 10.73
N PRO A 66 11.92 -19.93 11.18
CA PRO A 66 12.42 -18.56 11.10
C PRO A 66 12.49 -17.99 9.68
N GLU A 67 12.58 -18.84 8.66
CA GLU A 67 12.62 -18.47 7.24
C GLU A 67 11.32 -17.84 6.72
N VAL A 68 10.19 -18.10 7.39
CA VAL A 68 8.90 -17.44 7.06
C VAL A 68 8.59 -16.27 7.99
N ALA A 69 9.46 -15.98 8.98
CA ALA A 69 9.29 -14.81 9.83
C ALA A 69 9.43 -13.52 9.01
N SER A 70 8.53 -12.57 9.24
CA SER A 70 8.52 -11.29 8.52
C SER A 70 8.87 -10.16 9.46
N ALA A 71 10.00 -9.49 9.21
CA ALA A 71 10.38 -8.26 9.93
C ALA A 71 9.40 -7.10 9.65
N GLY A 72 8.64 -7.22 8.57
CA GLY A 72 7.81 -6.14 8.04
C GLY A 72 8.57 -5.27 7.04
N ALA A 73 7.83 -4.44 6.33
CA ALA A 73 8.36 -3.52 5.34
C ALA A 73 7.45 -2.30 5.20
N PHE A 74 7.82 -1.35 4.35
CA PHE A 74 6.94 -0.26 3.94
C PHE A 74 6.70 -0.36 2.43
N ARG A 75 5.46 -0.11 2.01
CA ARG A 75 5.05 -0.09 0.60
C ARG A 75 4.31 1.20 0.28
N PRO A 76 4.53 1.81 -0.89
CA PRO A 76 3.69 2.90 -1.37
C PRO A 76 2.21 2.50 -1.30
N VAL A 77 1.36 3.35 -0.74
CA VAL A 77 -0.08 3.08 -0.64
C VAL A 77 -0.82 3.39 -1.95
N LEU A 78 -0.17 4.12 -2.86
CA LEU A 78 -0.68 4.45 -4.18
C LEU A 78 0.28 3.97 -5.26
N VAL A 79 -0.29 3.38 -6.31
CA VAL A 79 0.39 3.23 -7.60
C VAL A 79 0.17 4.54 -8.38
N PRO A 80 1.22 5.15 -8.94
CA PRO A 80 1.05 6.34 -9.77
C PRO A 80 0.11 6.07 -10.93
N ALA A 81 -0.84 6.98 -11.17
CA ALA A 81 -1.71 6.87 -12.32
C ALA A 81 -0.85 6.90 -13.59
N PRO A 82 -0.88 5.84 -14.41
CA PRO A 82 -0.12 5.83 -15.65
C PRO A 82 -0.83 6.71 -16.70
N SER A 83 -0.12 7.07 -17.75
CA SER A 83 -0.78 7.49 -18.99
C SER A 83 -1.58 6.30 -19.54
N ILE A 84 -2.84 6.56 -19.89
CA ILE A 84 -3.78 5.54 -20.38
C ILE A 84 -4.21 5.93 -21.79
N SER A 85 -4.07 5.00 -22.74
CA SER A 85 -4.74 5.06 -24.03
C SER A 85 -5.96 4.14 -24.03
N LEU A 86 -7.01 4.57 -24.73
CA LEU A 86 -8.24 3.80 -24.89
C LEU A 86 -8.53 3.66 -26.38
N GLU A 87 -8.84 2.44 -26.80
CA GLU A 87 -9.25 2.14 -28.17
C GLU A 87 -10.56 1.33 -28.14
N GLU A 88 -11.51 1.68 -29.01
CA GLU A 88 -12.68 0.86 -29.24
C GLU A 88 -12.25 -0.48 -29.88
N ALA A 89 -12.81 -1.58 -29.38
CA ALA A 89 -12.57 -2.92 -29.90
C ALA A 89 -13.91 -3.61 -30.18
N ALA A 90 -13.91 -4.62 -31.05
CA ALA A 90 -15.12 -5.32 -31.47
C ALA A 90 -16.01 -5.85 -30.31
N ALA A 91 -15.42 -6.10 -29.14
CA ALA A 91 -16.13 -6.50 -27.93
C ALA A 91 -15.60 -5.75 -26.68
N GLY A 92 -15.65 -4.42 -26.70
CA GLY A 92 -15.36 -3.58 -25.53
C GLY A 92 -14.30 -2.51 -25.77
N VAL A 93 -13.50 -2.20 -24.75
CA VAL A 93 -12.46 -1.16 -24.80
C VAL A 93 -11.10 -1.78 -24.50
N ARG A 94 -10.12 -1.51 -25.36
CA ARG A 94 -8.72 -1.87 -25.12
C ARG A 94 -8.02 -0.74 -24.36
N PHE A 95 -7.40 -1.09 -23.24
CA PHE A 95 -6.58 -0.18 -22.44
C PHE A 95 -5.09 -0.39 -22.75
N GLY A 96 -4.35 0.69 -22.99
CA GLY A 96 -2.90 0.70 -23.08
C GLY A 96 -2.28 1.52 -21.94
N PHE A 97 -1.39 0.93 -21.15
CA PHE A 97 -0.68 1.60 -20.06
C PHE A 97 0.56 0.81 -19.64
N SER A 98 1.48 1.49 -18.94
CA SER A 98 2.68 0.88 -18.33
C SER A 98 2.64 1.07 -16.82
N LEU A 99 2.94 0.02 -16.05
CA LEU A 99 2.94 0.05 -14.59
C LEU A 99 4.33 -0.23 -14.02
N PRO A 100 4.65 0.30 -12.83
CA PRO A 100 5.86 -0.08 -12.10
C PRO A 100 5.90 -1.59 -11.81
N LYS A 101 7.10 -2.14 -11.67
CA LYS A 101 7.28 -3.54 -11.24
C LYS A 101 6.54 -3.80 -9.93
N GLY A 102 5.80 -4.91 -9.87
CA GLY A 102 5.02 -5.31 -8.69
C GLY A 102 3.64 -4.65 -8.57
N ALA A 103 3.26 -3.73 -9.48
CA ALA A 103 1.89 -3.28 -9.62
C ALA A 103 1.10 -4.19 -10.57
N TYR A 104 -0.18 -4.37 -10.28
CA TYR A 104 -1.07 -5.25 -11.04
C TYR A 104 -2.05 -4.44 -11.88
N ALA A 105 -2.20 -4.80 -13.16
CA ALA A 105 -3.17 -4.18 -14.06
C ALA A 105 -4.61 -4.23 -13.52
N THR A 106 -4.94 -5.29 -12.78
CA THR A 106 -6.26 -5.48 -12.14
C THR A 106 -6.59 -4.39 -11.13
N VAL A 107 -5.60 -3.85 -10.39
CA VAL A 107 -5.83 -2.75 -9.44
C VAL A 107 -6.23 -1.48 -10.16
N LEU A 108 -5.62 -1.19 -11.33
CA LEU A 108 -6.02 -0.06 -12.16
C LEU A 108 -7.41 -0.29 -12.76
N LEU A 109 -7.65 -1.45 -13.37
CA LEU A 109 -8.92 -1.76 -14.03
C LEU A 109 -10.10 -1.79 -13.05
N ARG A 110 -9.88 -2.17 -11.79
CA ARG A 110 -10.89 -2.10 -10.72
C ARG A 110 -11.46 -0.69 -10.58
N GLU A 111 -10.65 0.35 -10.76
CA GLU A 111 -11.11 1.73 -10.66
C GLU A 111 -12.00 2.17 -11.84
N PHE A 112 -11.96 1.47 -12.97
CA PHE A 112 -12.85 1.72 -14.11
C PHE A 112 -14.09 0.83 -14.07
N LEU A 113 -13.91 -0.47 -13.81
CA LEU A 113 -14.97 -1.45 -13.87
C LEU A 113 -15.91 -1.37 -12.66
N LYS A 114 -15.42 -0.89 -11.51
CA LYS A 114 -16.17 -0.79 -10.25
C LYS A 114 -16.90 -2.09 -9.86
N VAL A 115 -16.37 -3.23 -10.30
CA VAL A 115 -16.95 -4.54 -10.01
C VAL A 115 -16.71 -4.84 -8.52
N PRO A 116 -17.76 -5.25 -7.77
CA PRO A 116 -17.60 -5.66 -6.38
C PRO A 116 -16.57 -6.77 -6.26
N ASP A 117 -15.75 -6.72 -5.22
CA ASP A 117 -14.83 -7.82 -4.94
C ASP A 117 -15.65 -9.05 -4.51
N PRO A 118 -15.59 -10.18 -5.23
CA PRO A 118 -16.35 -11.37 -4.84
C PRO A 118 -15.91 -11.93 -3.47
N ALA A 119 -14.68 -11.66 -3.02
CA ALA A 119 -14.20 -12.05 -1.68
C ALA A 119 -14.62 -11.06 -0.58
N PHE A 120 -14.97 -9.82 -0.95
CA PHE A 120 -15.45 -8.78 -0.03
C PHE A 120 -16.66 -8.07 -0.65
N PRO A 121 -17.82 -8.76 -0.71
CA PRO A 121 -19.04 -8.14 -1.19
C PRO A 121 -19.34 -6.90 -0.33
N SER A 122 -19.71 -5.80 -0.98
CA SER A 122 -20.16 -4.60 -0.29
C SER A 122 -21.38 -4.96 0.57
N ASN A 123 -21.24 -4.88 1.89
CA ASN A 123 -22.35 -4.93 2.86
C ASN A 123 -23.38 -3.84 2.56
#